data_AF-Q8XL67-F1
#
_entry.id   AF-Q8XL67-F1
#
_cell.length_a   1.000
_cell.length_b   1.000
_cell.length_c   1.000
_cell.angle_alpha   90.00
_cell.angle_beta   90.00
_cell.angle_gamma   90.00
#
_symmetry.space_group_name_H-M   'P 1'
#
loop_
_entity.id
_entity.type
_entity.pdbx_description
1 polymer ?
#
loop_
_entity_poly.entity_id
_entity_poly.type
_entity_poly.pdbx_seq_one_letter_code
_entity_poly.pdbx_strand_id
1 'polypeptide(L)' 'MNKVIRFANQKDLKATMEFDLHKNEEVISNKIDMKEVIVAELDNKVVGCLKIEYIWTHIPFISYIVVRMDLEVLE' A
#
# COMPACT_ATOMS: atom_id res chain seq x y z
N MET A 1 -12.00 -3.98 16.70
CA MET A 1 -10.87 -3.90 15.77
C MET A 1 -11.42 -3.73 14.36
N ASN A 2 -11.36 -2.51 13.83
CA ASN A 2 -11.85 -2.22 12.49
C ASN A 2 -10.75 -2.48 11.45
N LYS A 3 -11.04 -3.31 10.45
CA LYS A 3 -10.10 -3.66 9.36
C LYS A 3 -10.68 -3.16 8.04
N VAL A 4 -9.91 -2.36 7.32
CA VAL A 4 -10.31 -1.83 6.01
C VAL A 4 -9.21 -2.09 4.99
N ILE A 5 -9.58 -2.62 3.84
CA ILE A 5 -8.72 -2.71 2.65
C ILE A 5 -9.28 -1.74 1.62
N ARG A 6 -8.47 -0.81 1.14
CA ARG A 6 -8.90 0.22 0.19
C ARG A 6 -7.73 0.67 -0.68
N PHE A 7 -8.03 1.28 -1.83
CA PHE A 7 -7.03 2.04 -2.55
C PHE A 7 -6.46 3.14 -1.64
N ALA A 8 -5.15 3.34 -1.72
CA ALA A 8 -4.48 4.46 -1.11
C ALA A 8 -5.00 5.77 -1.71
N ASN A 9 -4.97 6.83 -0.93
CA ASN A 9 -5.15 8.19 -1.40
C ASN A 9 -3.91 9.01 -1.00
N GLN A 10 -3.83 10.26 -1.47
CA GLN A 10 -2.64 11.11 -1.25
C GLN A 10 -2.32 11.36 0.23
N LYS A 11 -3.28 11.23 1.15
CA LYS A 11 -3.02 11.33 2.61
C LYS A 11 -2.23 10.12 3.14
N ASP A 12 -2.25 8.99 2.43
CA ASP A 12 -1.53 7.77 2.79
C ASP A 12 -0.09 7.74 2.24
N LEU A 13 0.34 8.75 1.47
CA LEU A 13 1.66 8.80 0.82
C LEU A 13 2.79 8.53 1.81
N LYS A 14 2.82 9.28 2.92
CA LYS A 14 3.84 9.13 3.96
C LYS A 14 3.86 7.73 4.57
N ALA A 15 2.68 7.17 4.86
CA ALA A 15 2.58 5.82 5.41
C ALA A 15 3.03 4.76 4.40
N THR A 16 2.66 4.92 3.12
CA THR A 16 3.06 4.02 2.03
C THR A 16 4.57 4.06 1.78
N MET A 17 5.21 5.23 1.93
CA MET A 17 6.66 5.38 1.82
C MET A 17 7.43 4.62 2.90
N GLU A 18 6.87 4.47 4.10
CA GLU A 18 7.52 3.68 5.17
C GLU A 18 7.65 2.19 4.78
N PHE A 19 6.79 1.72 3.88
CA PHE A 19 6.79 0.36 3.36
C PHE A 19 7.60 0.20 2.06
N ASP A 20 8.03 1.29 1.44
CA ASP A 20 8.79 1.23 0.19
C ASP A 20 10.30 1.10 0.45
N LEU A 21 10.94 0.19 -0.29
CA LEU A 21 12.37 -0.07 -0.16
C LEU A 21 13.23 1.11 -0.65
N HIS A 22 12.80 1.79 -1.73
CA HIS A 22 13.55 2.84 -2.41
C HIS A 22 13.15 4.25 -1.96
N LYS A 23 12.03 4.39 -1.26
CA LYS A 23 11.48 5.63 -0.69
C LYS A 23 11.38 6.76 -1.71
N ASN A 24 11.08 6.43 -2.97
CA ASN A 24 10.88 7.42 -4.01
C ASN A 24 9.45 8.00 -3.93
N GLU A 25 9.33 9.19 -3.37
CA GLU A 25 8.07 9.89 -3.14
C GLU A 25 7.28 10.12 -4.42
N GLU A 26 7.95 10.60 -5.48
CA GLU A 26 7.30 10.92 -6.76
C GLU A 26 6.69 9.66 -7.39
N VAL A 27 7.44 8.55 -7.41
CA VAL A 27 6.96 7.27 -7.94
C VAL A 27 5.76 6.77 -7.15
N ILE A 28 5.80 6.84 -5.81
CA ILE A 28 4.71 6.35 -4.97
C ILE A 28 3.48 7.25 -5.12
N SER A 29 3.66 8.56 -5.16
CA SER A 29 2.57 9.52 -5.39
C SER A 29 1.85 9.23 -6.71
N ASN A 30 2.61 9.04 -7.79
CA ASN A 30 2.05 8.69 -9.10
C ASN A 30 1.27 7.36 -9.05
N LYS A 31 1.82 6.34 -8.37
CA LYS A 31 1.13 5.05 -8.18
C LYS A 31 -0.17 5.19 -7.39
N ILE A 32 -0.22 6.06 -6.38
CA ILE A 32 -1.44 6.33 -5.61
C ILE A 32 -2.51 6.95 -6.54
N ASP A 33 -2.14 7.96 -7.33
CA ASP A 33 -3.06 8.60 -8.28
C ASP A 33 -3.59 7.63 -9.35
N MET A 34 -2.74 6.70 -9.79
CA MET A 34 -3.09 5.64 -10.75
C MET A 34 -3.88 4.48 -10.13
N LYS A 35 -4.22 4.52 -8.83
CA LYS A 35 -4.85 3.42 -8.09
C LYS A 35 -4.05 2.11 -8.13
N GLU A 36 -2.73 2.23 -8.13
CA GLU A 36 -1.78 1.11 -8.12
C GLU A 36 -1.29 0.75 -6.71
N VAL A 37 -1.82 1.41 -5.68
CA VAL A 37 -1.51 1.13 -4.28
C VAL A 37 -2.79 0.82 -3.52
N ILE A 38 -2.80 -0.32 -2.83
CA ILE A 38 -3.84 -0.74 -1.89
C ILE A 38 -3.23 -0.73 -0.49
N VAL A 39 -3.94 -0.17 0.48
CA VAL A 39 -3.51 -0.14 1.88
C VAL A 39 -4.40 -1.02 2.73
N ALA A 40 -3.77 -1.67 3.71
CA ALA A 40 -4.46 -2.30 4.82
C ALA A 40 -4.45 -1.34 6.01
N GLU A 41 -5.64 -1.05 6.53
CA GLU A 41 -5.86 -0.14 7.65
C GLU A 41 -6.43 -0.89 8.84
N LEU A 42 -5.83 -0.66 10.02
CA LEU A 42 -6.28 -1.16 11.31
C LEU A 42 -6.51 0.04 12.23
N ASP A 43 -7.74 0.23 12.69
CA ASP A 43 -8.11 1.32 13.61
C ASP A 43 -7.54 2.70 13.18
N ASN A 44 -7.74 3.06 11.90
CA ASN A 44 -7.27 4.28 11.24
C ASN A 44 -5.74 4.40 11.03
N LYS A 45 -4.98 3.32 11.25
CA LYS A 45 -3.54 3.26 10.98
C LYS A 45 -3.26 2.36 9.80
N VAL A 46 -2.48 2.84 8.83
CA VAL A 46 -1.99 1.98 7.75
C VAL A 46 -0.95 1.01 8.31
N VAL A 47 -1.25 -0.28 8.19
CA VAL A 47 -0.45 -1.38 8.71
C VAL A 47 0.16 -2.26 7.63
N GLY A 48 -0.18 -2.03 6.37
CA GLY A 48 0.44 -2.71 5.24
C GLY A 48 0.08 -2.06 3.93
N CYS A 49 0.82 -2.40 2.88
CA CYS A 49 0.51 -1.99 1.53
C CYS A 49 0.75 -3.12 0.52
N LEU A 50 -0.01 -3.04 -0.57
CA LEU A 50 0.12 -3.88 -1.76
C LEU A 50 0.25 -2.93 -2.95
N LYS A 51 1.23 -3.18 -3.81
CA LYS A 51 1.43 -2.46 -5.07
C LYS A 51 1.08 -3.34 -6.23
N ILE A 52 0.36 -2.77 -7.17
CA ILE A 52 -0.05 -3.40 -8.42
C ILE A 52 0.75 -2.74 -9.55
N GLU A 53 1.19 -3.55 -10.49
CA GLU A 53 1.72 -3.12 -11.77
C GLU A 53 0.98 -3.84 -12.89
N TYR A 54 1.06 -3.31 -14.11
CA TYR A 54 0.36 -3.87 -15.25
C TYR A 54 1.33 -4.38 -16.31
N ILE A 55 1.36 -5.69 -16.51
CA ILE A 55 2.09 -6.31 -17.62
C ILE A 55 1.29 -6.03 -18.89
N TRP A 56 1.97 -5.46 -19.90
CA TRP A 56 1.37 -5.02 -21.16
C TRP A 56 0.11 -4.16 -20.94
N THR A 57 0.10 -3.32 -19.90
CA THR A 57 -0.99 -2.39 -19.56
C THR A 57 -2.35 -3.00 -19.21
N HIS A 58 -2.47 -4.33 -19.18
CA HIS A 58 -3.78 -4.99 -19.04
C HIS A 58 -3.81 -6.14 -18.04
N ILE A 59 -2.66 -6.75 -17.73
CA ILE A 59 -2.60 -7.88 -16.79
C ILE A 59 -2.08 -7.36 -15.45
N PRO A 60 -2.93 -7.26 -14.40
CA PRO A 60 -2.48 -6.83 -13.09
C PRO A 60 -1.54 -7.87 -12.47
N PHE A 61 -0.45 -7.40 -11.89
CA PHE A 61 0.56 -8.18 -11.20
C PHE A 61 0.83 -7.52 -9.85
N ILE A 62 0.91 -8.33 -8.78
CA ILE A 62 1.29 -7.84 -7.46
C ILE A 62 2.81 -7.70 -7.45
N SER A 63 3.31 -6.47 -7.61
CA SER A 63 4.76 -6.21 -7.61
C SER A 63 5.35 -6.15 -6.21
N TYR A 64 4.53 -5.88 -5.21
CA TYR A 64 4.97 -5.80 -3.83
C TYR A 64 3.81 -6.00 -2.86
N ILE A 65 4.05 -6.73 -1.77
CA ILE A 65 3.13 -6.83 -0.64
C ILE A 65 3.93 -6.85 0.65
N VAL A 66 3.54 -6.02 1.62
CA VAL A 66 4.17 -5.97 2.93
C VAL A 66 3.16 -5.56 4.00
N VAL A 67 3.34 -6.12 5.19
CA VAL A 67 2.60 -5.78 6.40
C VAL A 67 3.62 -5.50 7.50
N ARG A 68 3.32 -4.56 8.41
CA ARG A 68 4.21 -4.31 9.55
C ARG A 68 4.32 -5.57 10.40
N MET A 69 5.54 -5.86 10.83
CA MET A 69 5.90 -7.05 11.59
C MET A 69 5.50 -6.96 13.07
N ASP A 70 5.14 -5.75 13.55
CA ASP A 70 4.70 -5.49 14.93
C ASP A 70 3.21 -5.78 15.18
N LEU A 71 2.49 -6.28 14.18
CA LEU A 71 1.13 -6.77 14.36
C LEU A 71 1.16 -8.21 14.85
N GLU A 72 1.04 -8.40 16.16
CA GLU A 72 0.67 -9.70 16.72
C GLU A 72 -0.71 -10.09 16.18
N VAL A 73 -0.78 -11.23 15.51
CA VAL A 73 -2.05 -11.86 15.15
C VAL A 73 -2.61 -12.43 16.45
N LEU A 74 -3.40 -11.62 17.16
CA LEU A 74 -4.25 -12.13 18.22
C LEU A 74 -5.39 -12.92 17.56
N GLU A 75 -5.24 -14.25 17.56
CA GLU A 75 -6.28 -15.22 17.18
C GLU A 75 -7.51 -15.15 18.08
#